data_AF-A0A0T6UWJ6-F1
#
_entry.id   AF-A0A0T6UWJ6-F1
#
_cell.length_a   1.000
_cell.length_b   1.000
_cell.length_c   1.000
_cell.angle_alpha   90.00
_cell.angle_beta   90.00
_cell.angle_gamma   90.00
#
_symmetry.space_group_name_H-M   'P 1'
#
loop_
_entity.id
_entity.type
_entity.pdbx_description
1 polymer ?
#
loop_
_entity_poly.entity_id
_entity_poly.type
_entity_poly.pdbx_seq_one_letter_code
_entity_poly.pdbx_strand_id
1 'polypeptide(L)'
;MPYEADAYSAQPVSIASTELRDLIDQLSRLATPHDSANLELYRTMLSSVTRMAQADRNRWDAKIMMQTLHEMEHAFSTLDQFKGRRKVTVFGSARTPADHPLYAQARELGEALAALDLMVITGAGGGIMAAAHEGAGLDHSIGLNITLPYEQTANATVIGSEHLLSFHFFFLRKLFFVKEADALVLLPGGFGTLDEALEVLTLIQTGKSPIVPVVLLDQPGGQFWPATLSYLTEQLQDNGYILPSDLKLMRLAHSVAEVVEEITRFYSNYHSSRWLEDLFVIRMHRPLTEQCLHQISHAFADLCTDGSFQLQGPCDSEQDEPECIELTRLAFNFNGRNYGRLRELIDVINQPAHWLND
;
A
#
# COMPACT_ATOMS: atom_id res chain seq x y z
N MET A 1 -11.33 5.10 -7.40
CA MET A 1 -12.25 6.22 -7.63
C MET A 1 -11.79 6.92 -8.90
N PRO A 2 -12.65 7.10 -9.92
CA PRO A 2 -12.35 8.10 -10.94
C PRO A 2 -12.19 9.45 -10.24
N TYR A 3 -11.22 10.24 -10.69
CA TYR A 3 -11.00 11.59 -10.18
C TYR A 3 -12.22 12.45 -10.56
N GLU A 4 -13.23 12.49 -9.70
CA GLU A 4 -14.23 13.55 -9.76
C GLU A 4 -13.61 14.80 -9.13
N ALA A 5 -13.59 15.88 -9.90
CA ALA A 5 -13.08 17.16 -9.42
C ALA A 5 -13.95 17.62 -8.24
N ASP A 6 -13.40 17.52 -7.03
CA ASP A 6 -14.06 17.98 -5.82
C ASP A 6 -14.43 19.47 -5.94
N ALA A 7 -15.72 19.76 -5.83
CA ALA A 7 -16.31 21.09 -5.87
C ALA A 7 -16.05 21.90 -4.57
N TYR A 8 -14.92 21.68 -3.89
CA TYR A 8 -14.52 22.43 -2.72
C TYR A 8 -13.48 23.49 -3.10
N SER A 9 -13.98 24.73 -3.23
CA SER A 9 -13.27 26.00 -3.46
C SER A 9 -13.34 26.57 -4.88
N ALA A 10 -14.55 26.72 -5.41
CA ALA A 10 -14.83 27.68 -6.48
C ALA A 10 -15.23 29.05 -5.89
N GLN A 11 -14.29 29.77 -5.29
CA GLN A 11 -14.23 31.19 -5.66
C GLN A 11 -13.53 31.19 -7.02
N PRO A 12 -14.17 31.67 -8.10
CA PRO A 12 -13.51 31.74 -9.39
C PRO A 12 -12.44 32.83 -9.29
N VAL A 13 -11.24 32.45 -8.86
CA VAL A 13 -10.05 33.16 -9.31
C VAL A 13 -10.01 32.87 -10.80
N SER A 14 -10.66 33.75 -11.55
CA SER A 14 -10.60 33.85 -12.99
C SER A 14 -9.15 33.57 -13.39
N ILE A 15 -8.92 32.54 -14.22
CA ILE A 15 -7.69 32.44 -14.99
C ILE A 15 -7.74 33.66 -15.90
N ALA A 16 -7.27 34.79 -15.37
CA ALA A 16 -7.36 36.09 -15.98
C ALA A 16 -6.30 36.12 -17.08
N SER A 17 -6.79 36.00 -18.32
CA SER A 17 -6.15 36.06 -19.64
C SER A 17 -6.14 34.71 -20.37
N THR A 18 -6.76 34.70 -21.55
CA THR A 18 -6.64 33.64 -22.56
C THR A 18 -5.17 33.31 -22.83
N GLU A 19 -4.30 34.31 -22.78
CA GLU A 19 -2.85 34.20 -22.95
C GLU A 19 -2.20 33.20 -21.98
N LEU A 20 -2.55 33.23 -20.69
CA LEU A 20 -1.96 32.33 -19.70
C LEU A 20 -2.40 30.87 -19.93
N ARG A 21 -3.64 30.66 -20.36
CA ARG A 21 -4.14 29.33 -20.74
C ARG A 21 -3.39 28.80 -21.96
N ASP A 22 -3.23 29.63 -22.99
CA ASP A 22 -2.51 29.25 -24.20
C ASP A 22 -1.04 28.92 -23.90
N LEU A 23 -0.39 29.66 -23.00
CA LEU A 23 0.96 29.38 -22.53
C LEU A 23 1.06 28.06 -21.75
N ILE A 24 0.10 27.76 -20.87
CA ILE A 24 0.04 26.46 -20.16
C ILE A 24 -0.13 25.32 -21.16
N ASP A 25 -1.02 25.47 -22.15
CA ASP A 25 -1.26 24.46 -23.18
C ASP A 25 -0.01 24.21 -24.02
N GLN A 26 0.70 25.28 -24.40
CA GLN A 26 1.97 25.19 -25.11
C GLN A 26 3.04 24.50 -24.27
N LEU A 27 3.23 24.92 -23.01
CA LEU A 27 4.21 24.34 -22.11
C LEU A 27 3.94 22.86 -21.85
N SER A 28 2.67 22.48 -21.64
CA SER A 28 2.27 21.09 -21.40
C SER A 28 2.65 20.19 -22.59
N ARG A 29 2.42 20.66 -23.82
CA ARG A 29 2.79 19.92 -25.05
C ARG A 29 4.29 19.84 -25.29
N LEU A 30 5.05 20.84 -24.84
CA LEU A 30 6.51 20.85 -24.96
C LEU A 30 7.18 19.95 -23.92
N ALA A 31 6.64 19.91 -22.70
CA ALA A 31 7.22 19.17 -21.57
C ALA A 31 6.82 17.69 -21.56
N THR A 32 5.68 17.34 -22.18
CA THR A 32 5.15 15.97 -22.17
C THR A 32 5.51 15.24 -23.46
N PRO A 33 5.89 13.94 -23.44
CA PRO A 33 6.05 13.13 -24.64
C PRO A 33 4.80 13.16 -25.54
N HIS A 34 5.00 13.17 -26.86
CA HIS A 34 3.95 13.42 -27.86
C HIS A 34 2.71 12.49 -27.75
N ASP A 35 2.87 11.26 -27.30
CA ASP A 35 1.81 10.25 -27.21
C ASP A 35 1.47 9.86 -25.75
N SER A 36 1.83 10.68 -24.77
CA SER A 36 1.55 10.38 -23.37
C SER A 36 0.06 10.52 -23.05
N ALA A 37 -0.55 9.47 -22.49
CA ALA A 37 -1.90 9.53 -21.91
C ALA A 37 -2.02 10.53 -20.74
N ASN A 38 -0.90 11.00 -20.18
CA ASN A 38 -0.86 11.86 -19.00
C ASN A 38 -0.88 13.37 -19.32
N LEU A 39 -0.96 13.77 -20.59
CA LEU A 39 -0.92 15.18 -21.00
C LEU A 39 -1.92 16.06 -20.24
N GLU A 40 -3.16 15.60 -20.08
CA GLU A 40 -4.20 16.38 -19.39
C GLU A 40 -3.95 16.48 -17.87
N LEU A 41 -3.33 15.44 -17.27
CA LEU A 41 -2.91 15.49 -15.88
C LEU A 41 -1.83 16.56 -15.66
N TYR A 42 -0.78 16.57 -16.48
CA TYR A 42 0.28 17.57 -16.39
C TYR A 42 -0.23 18.99 -16.65
N ARG A 43 -1.12 19.16 -17.62
CA ARG A 43 -1.79 20.44 -17.90
C ARG A 43 -2.58 20.94 -16.69
N THR A 44 -3.30 20.04 -16.02
CA THR A 44 -4.06 20.35 -14.80
C THR A 44 -3.14 20.71 -13.63
N MET A 45 -2.01 20.03 -13.47
CA MET A 45 -1.00 20.36 -12.46
C MET A 45 -0.39 21.75 -12.69
N LEU A 46 0.03 22.07 -13.92
CA LEU A 46 0.56 23.40 -14.29
C LEU A 46 -0.45 24.51 -14.05
N SER A 47 -1.73 24.26 -14.38
CA SER A 47 -2.83 25.17 -14.08
C SER A 47 -3.01 25.38 -12.58
N SER A 48 -2.85 24.32 -11.78
CA SER A 48 -2.94 24.39 -10.32
C SER A 48 -1.82 25.22 -9.71
N VAL A 49 -0.57 25.01 -10.14
CA VAL A 49 0.58 25.82 -9.69
C VAL A 49 0.40 27.29 -10.07
N THR A 50 -0.10 27.56 -11.28
CA THR A 50 -0.40 28.92 -11.72
C THR A 50 -1.45 29.60 -10.82
N ARG A 51 -2.54 28.89 -10.48
CA ARG A 51 -3.54 29.41 -9.54
C ARG A 51 -2.95 29.64 -8.15
N MET A 52 -2.06 28.77 -7.67
CA MET A 52 -1.37 28.95 -6.39
C MET A 52 -0.53 30.24 -6.38
N ALA A 53 0.19 30.51 -7.47
CA ALA A 53 0.96 31.74 -7.63
C ALA A 53 0.07 32.99 -7.68
N GLN A 54 -1.05 32.94 -8.44
CA GLN A 54 -2.00 34.05 -8.51
C GLN A 54 -2.70 34.33 -7.17
N ALA A 55 -2.92 33.31 -6.35
CA ALA A 55 -3.50 33.46 -5.03
C ALA A 55 -2.55 34.12 -4.02
N ASP A 56 -1.25 34.19 -4.32
CA ASP A 56 -0.18 34.80 -3.52
C ASP A 56 -0.33 34.53 -2.02
N ARG A 57 -0.38 33.23 -1.67
CA ARG A 57 -0.55 32.78 -0.29
C ARG A 57 0.66 33.17 0.56
N ASN A 58 0.48 33.12 1.87
CA ASN A 58 1.58 33.42 2.79
C ASN A 58 2.81 32.51 2.51
N ARG A 59 4.00 33.04 2.82
CA ARG A 59 5.27 32.37 2.51
C ARG A 59 5.40 30.97 3.11
N TRP A 60 4.77 30.69 4.24
CA TRP A 60 4.85 29.38 4.88
C TRP A 60 4.06 28.32 4.11
N ASP A 61 2.83 28.64 3.72
CA ASP A 61 1.99 27.75 2.91
C ASP A 61 2.67 27.43 1.56
N ALA A 62 3.24 28.45 0.91
CA ALA A 62 3.97 28.28 -0.35
C ALA A 62 5.18 27.33 -0.20
N LYS A 63 5.91 27.42 0.91
CA LYS A 63 7.03 26.53 1.22
C LYS A 63 6.59 25.09 1.45
N ILE A 64 5.48 24.87 2.17
CA ILE A 64 4.93 23.52 2.39
C ILE A 64 4.58 22.89 1.05
N MET A 65 3.88 23.64 0.18
CA MET A 65 3.48 23.15 -1.15
C MET A 65 4.70 22.82 -2.02
N MET A 66 5.67 23.73 -2.10
CA MET A 66 6.90 23.52 -2.85
C MET A 66 7.67 22.29 -2.35
N GLN A 67 7.86 22.17 -1.03
CA GLN A 67 8.55 21.03 -0.42
C GLN A 67 7.80 19.72 -0.66
N THR A 68 6.47 19.75 -0.59
CA THR A 68 5.61 18.59 -0.88
C THR A 68 5.78 18.11 -2.31
N LEU A 69 5.71 19.02 -3.28
CA LEU A 69 5.89 18.68 -4.70
C LEU A 69 7.28 18.08 -4.95
N HIS A 70 8.32 18.65 -4.34
CA HIS A 70 9.69 18.17 -4.48
C HIS A 70 9.88 16.77 -3.87
N GLU A 71 9.40 16.53 -2.66
CA GLU A 71 9.50 15.21 -2.02
C GLU A 71 8.71 14.15 -2.76
N MET A 72 7.52 14.48 -3.28
CA MET A 72 6.73 13.54 -4.08
C MET A 72 7.44 13.16 -5.37
N GLU A 73 7.94 14.13 -6.13
CA GLU A 73 8.66 13.87 -7.39
C GLU A 73 9.92 13.03 -7.15
N HIS A 74 10.72 13.41 -6.16
CA HIS A 74 11.95 12.70 -5.85
C HIS A 74 11.69 11.25 -5.42
N ALA A 75 10.68 11.03 -4.58
CA ALA A 75 10.29 9.69 -4.16
C ALA A 75 9.74 8.86 -5.34
N PHE A 76 8.87 9.42 -6.19
CA PHE A 76 8.39 8.69 -7.38
C PHE A 76 9.54 8.30 -8.30
N SER A 77 10.45 9.22 -8.61
CA SER A 77 11.58 8.95 -9.50
C SER A 77 12.51 7.88 -8.92
N THR A 78 12.79 7.93 -7.62
CA THR A 78 13.67 6.97 -6.95
C THR A 78 13.03 5.59 -6.83
N LEU A 79 11.71 5.52 -6.57
CA LEU A 79 11.02 4.25 -6.40
C LEU A 79 10.69 3.56 -7.73
N ASP A 80 10.65 4.30 -8.84
CA ASP A 80 10.40 3.74 -10.18
C ASP A 80 11.47 2.71 -10.60
N GLN A 81 12.72 2.85 -10.13
CA GLN A 81 13.78 1.87 -10.38
C GLN A 81 13.51 0.49 -9.76
N PHE A 82 12.59 0.42 -8.78
CA PHE A 82 12.18 -0.81 -8.10
C PHE A 82 10.78 -1.28 -8.55
N LYS A 83 10.27 -0.74 -9.65
CA LYS A 83 8.99 -1.16 -10.22
C LYS A 83 9.03 -2.63 -10.63
N GLY A 84 7.92 -3.34 -10.41
CA GLY A 84 7.77 -4.76 -10.73
C GLY A 84 8.32 -5.71 -9.65
N ARG A 85 9.07 -5.22 -8.66
CA ARG A 85 9.45 -5.99 -7.47
C ARG A 85 8.44 -5.73 -6.36
N ARG A 86 7.93 -6.83 -5.79
CA ARG A 86 7.03 -6.76 -4.64
C ARG A 86 7.79 -6.28 -3.41
N LYS A 87 7.15 -5.46 -2.58
CA LYS A 87 7.80 -4.83 -1.43
C LYS A 87 7.02 -5.10 -0.14
N VAL A 88 7.75 -5.42 0.91
CA VAL A 88 7.21 -5.71 2.24
C VAL A 88 7.67 -4.62 3.19
N THR A 89 6.72 -3.87 3.73
CA THR A 89 7.02 -2.86 4.75
C THR A 89 7.11 -3.53 6.12
N VAL A 90 8.27 -3.40 6.76
CA VAL A 90 8.53 -3.95 8.09
C VAL A 90 8.59 -2.82 9.12
N PHE A 91 7.71 -2.90 10.11
CA PHE A 91 7.69 -1.97 11.24
C PHE A 91 8.05 -2.68 12.55
N GLY A 92 8.66 -1.92 13.46
CA GLY A 92 8.97 -2.39 14.80
C GLY A 92 9.78 -1.37 15.58
N SER A 93 10.12 -1.71 16.82
CA SER A 93 10.85 -0.81 17.71
C SER A 93 12.20 -0.38 17.15
N ALA A 94 12.43 0.95 17.12
CA ALA A 94 13.73 1.55 16.83
C ALA A 94 14.78 1.32 17.93
N ARG A 95 14.37 0.74 19.07
CA ARG A 95 15.16 0.67 20.32
C ARG A 95 15.52 -0.76 20.71
N THR A 96 15.08 -1.77 19.96
CA THR A 96 15.40 -3.17 20.25
C THR A 96 16.91 -3.40 20.14
N PRO A 97 17.58 -3.87 21.21
CA PRO A 97 19.01 -4.16 21.18
C PRO A 97 19.37 -5.29 20.20
N ALA A 98 20.60 -5.27 19.67
CA ALA A 98 21.07 -6.27 18.70
C ALA A 98 21.17 -7.69 19.27
N ASP A 99 21.34 -7.84 20.58
CA ASP A 99 21.37 -9.11 21.31
C ASP A 99 19.96 -9.61 21.71
N HIS A 100 18.92 -8.81 21.52
CA HIS A 100 17.55 -9.20 21.82
C HIS A 100 17.04 -10.21 20.77
N PRO A 101 16.31 -11.28 21.15
CA PRO A 101 15.92 -12.29 20.17
C PRO A 101 14.95 -11.76 19.09
N LEU A 102 14.22 -10.67 19.34
CA LEU A 102 13.39 -10.00 18.31
C LEU A 102 14.25 -9.39 17.21
N TYR A 103 15.46 -8.94 17.53
CA TYR A 103 16.40 -8.44 16.54
C TYR A 103 16.84 -9.58 15.61
N ALA A 104 17.21 -10.73 16.19
CA ALA A 104 17.56 -11.91 15.41
C ALA A 104 16.41 -12.38 14.50
N GLN A 105 15.17 -12.40 15.02
CA GLN A 105 13.98 -12.76 14.25
C GLN A 105 13.69 -11.75 13.13
N ALA A 106 13.86 -10.45 13.37
CA ALA A 106 13.72 -9.42 12.35
C ALA A 106 14.78 -9.55 11.24
N ARG A 107 16.01 -9.91 11.61
CA ARG A 107 17.07 -10.18 10.64
C ARG A 107 16.78 -11.42 9.81
N GLU A 108 16.36 -12.51 10.45
CA GLU A 108 15.93 -13.73 9.76
C GLU A 108 14.76 -13.43 8.80
N LEU A 109 13.81 -12.58 9.20
CA LEU A 109 12.74 -12.12 8.32
C LEU A 109 13.29 -11.40 7.09
N GLY A 110 14.22 -10.45 7.27
CA GLY A 110 14.84 -9.74 6.15
C GLY A 110 15.50 -10.67 5.15
N GLU A 111 16.27 -11.65 5.65
CA GLU A 111 16.94 -12.67 4.84
C GLU A 111 15.93 -13.54 4.07
N ALA A 112 14.86 -13.99 4.73
CA ALA A 112 13.83 -14.81 4.12
C ALA A 112 13.04 -14.06 3.03
N LEU A 113 12.76 -12.77 3.23
CA LEU A 113 12.10 -11.92 2.24
C LEU A 113 12.99 -11.69 1.02
N ALA A 114 14.27 -11.39 1.23
CA ALA A 114 15.23 -11.21 0.14
C ALA A 114 15.44 -12.51 -0.67
N ALA A 115 15.42 -13.68 -0.01
CA ALA A 115 15.51 -14.98 -0.67
C ALA A 115 14.32 -15.26 -1.63
N LEU A 116 13.19 -14.56 -1.45
CA LEU A 116 12.02 -14.59 -2.33
C LEU A 116 12.00 -13.45 -3.36
N ASP A 117 13.11 -12.72 -3.48
CA ASP A 117 13.25 -11.50 -4.27
C ASP A 117 12.25 -10.38 -3.90
N LEU A 118 11.80 -10.38 -2.65
CA LEU A 118 10.96 -9.32 -2.10
C LEU A 118 11.85 -8.21 -1.53
N MET A 119 11.49 -6.96 -1.83
CA MET A 119 12.15 -5.82 -1.20
C MET A 119 11.61 -5.59 0.20
N VAL A 120 12.44 -5.07 1.09
CA VAL A 120 12.14 -4.76 2.48
C VAL A 120 12.18 -3.25 2.65
N ILE A 121 11.02 -2.65 2.90
CA ILE A 121 10.89 -1.23 3.22
C ILE A 121 10.90 -1.08 4.75
N THR A 122 11.73 -0.19 5.28
CA THR A 122 11.64 0.20 6.70
C THR A 122 11.77 1.71 6.88
N GLY A 123 11.60 2.16 8.12
CA GLY A 123 11.89 3.52 8.51
C GLY A 123 13.37 3.91 8.54
N ALA A 124 14.28 3.01 8.16
CA ALA A 124 15.73 3.17 8.15
C ALA A 124 16.38 3.48 9.51
N GLY A 125 15.64 3.45 10.62
CA GLY A 125 16.21 3.65 11.96
C GLY A 125 16.96 2.43 12.48
N GLY A 126 17.36 2.49 13.76
CA GLY A 126 17.95 1.38 14.51
C GLY A 126 16.95 0.27 14.87
N GLY A 127 17.38 -0.65 15.72
CA GLY A 127 16.54 -1.74 16.24
C GLY A 127 16.00 -2.66 15.15
N ILE A 128 14.70 -2.97 15.20
CA ILE A 128 14.03 -3.89 14.27
C ILE A 128 14.21 -3.46 12.81
N MET A 129 14.13 -2.15 12.53
CA MET A 129 14.30 -1.62 11.18
C MET A 129 15.70 -1.90 10.63
N ALA A 130 16.72 -1.74 11.47
CA ALA A 130 18.11 -2.06 11.10
C ALA A 130 18.30 -3.57 10.91
N ALA A 131 17.74 -4.40 11.80
CA ALA A 131 17.83 -5.85 11.70
C ALA A 131 17.23 -6.37 10.39
N ALA A 132 16.03 -5.91 10.03
CA ALA A 132 15.37 -6.32 8.79
C ALA A 132 16.18 -5.94 7.55
N HIS A 133 16.75 -4.73 7.52
CA HIS A 133 17.68 -4.33 6.45
C HIS A 133 18.99 -5.14 6.46
N GLU A 134 19.57 -5.43 7.64
CA GLU A 134 20.79 -6.26 7.75
C GLU A 134 20.57 -7.63 7.12
N GLY A 135 19.42 -8.25 7.39
CA GLY A 135 19.08 -9.56 6.82
C GLY A 135 18.81 -9.51 5.33
N ALA A 136 18.12 -8.47 4.86
CA ALA A 136 17.77 -8.33 3.45
C ALA A 136 18.98 -7.95 2.56
N GLY A 137 19.97 -7.24 3.13
CA GLY A 137 21.06 -6.65 2.35
C GLY A 137 20.62 -5.39 1.58
N LEU A 138 21.60 -4.65 1.02
CA LEU A 138 21.35 -3.37 0.35
C LEU A 138 20.42 -3.52 -0.88
N ASP A 139 20.67 -4.50 -1.75
CA ASP A 139 19.95 -4.70 -3.02
C ASP A 139 18.44 -4.95 -2.85
N HIS A 140 18.03 -5.36 -1.64
CA HIS A 140 16.64 -5.61 -1.27
C HIS A 140 16.13 -4.64 -0.20
N SER A 141 16.91 -3.68 0.28
CA SER A 141 16.47 -2.74 1.32
C SER A 141 16.07 -1.38 0.75
N ILE A 142 14.96 -0.80 1.21
CA ILE A 142 14.56 0.59 0.93
C ILE A 142 14.30 1.30 2.25
N GLY A 143 15.03 2.37 2.51
CA GLY A 143 14.88 3.20 3.70
C GLY A 143 14.00 4.42 3.44
N LEU A 144 12.85 4.52 4.10
CA LEU A 144 12.06 5.76 4.14
C LEU A 144 12.30 6.44 5.49
N ASN A 145 13.30 7.31 5.54
CA ASN A 145 13.69 8.04 6.76
C ASN A 145 12.87 9.31 6.97
N ILE A 146 12.83 9.82 8.20
CA ILE A 146 12.25 11.11 8.55
C ILE A 146 13.33 12.02 9.14
N THR A 147 13.43 13.25 8.65
CA THR A 147 14.35 14.24 9.18
C THR A 147 13.85 14.74 10.53
N LEU A 148 14.56 14.42 11.61
CA LEU A 148 14.25 14.87 12.97
C LEU A 148 15.28 15.89 13.46
N PRO A 149 14.90 16.83 14.36
CA PRO A 149 15.81 17.85 14.90
C PRO A 149 16.98 17.28 15.70
N TYR A 150 16.85 16.06 16.23
CA TYR A 150 17.88 15.35 16.97
C TYR A 150 18.18 14.04 16.23
N GLU A 151 19.46 13.75 16.06
CA GLU A 151 20.00 12.83 15.07
C GLU A 151 19.50 11.39 15.28
N GLN A 152 18.62 10.93 14.38
CA GLN A 152 18.45 9.52 14.07
C GLN A 152 19.12 9.29 12.71
N THR A 153 20.39 8.91 12.73
CA THR A 153 21.10 8.51 11.52
C THR A 153 20.47 7.23 10.97
N ALA A 154 20.35 7.13 9.65
CA ALA A 154 19.91 5.91 8.99
C ALA A 154 20.85 4.74 9.34
N ASN A 155 20.32 3.52 9.33
CA ASN A 155 21.08 2.31 9.62
C ASN A 155 22.16 2.04 8.56
N ALA A 156 23.17 1.25 8.97
CA ALA A 156 24.39 1.03 8.20
C ALA A 156 24.16 0.39 6.81
N THR A 157 23.04 -0.32 6.62
CA THR A 157 22.74 -0.99 5.35
C THR A 157 22.46 0.00 4.24
N VAL A 158 21.67 1.05 4.50
CA VAL A 158 21.17 1.97 3.46
C VAL A 158 21.75 3.37 3.53
N ILE A 159 22.48 3.72 4.60
CA ILE A 159 23.08 5.05 4.75
C ILE A 159 24.01 5.38 3.57
N GLY A 160 23.79 6.55 2.96
CA GLY A 160 24.60 7.04 1.84
C GLY A 160 24.35 6.33 0.50
N SER A 161 23.35 5.45 0.42
CA SER A 161 22.92 4.79 -0.82
C SER A 161 21.73 5.51 -1.47
N GLU A 162 21.47 5.20 -2.74
CA GLU A 162 20.28 5.64 -3.46
C GLU A 162 18.97 4.96 -2.98
N HIS A 163 19.09 3.97 -2.10
CA HIS A 163 17.95 3.26 -1.51
C HIS A 163 17.37 3.99 -0.28
N LEU A 164 17.97 5.11 0.13
CA LEU A 164 17.54 5.91 1.27
C LEU A 164 16.84 7.20 0.83
N LEU A 165 15.53 7.26 1.05
CA LEU A 165 14.71 8.45 0.89
C LEU A 165 14.53 9.16 2.23
N SER A 166 14.73 10.47 2.25
CA SER A 166 14.54 11.28 3.47
C SER A 166 13.39 12.26 3.29
N PHE A 167 12.39 12.15 4.15
CA PHE A 167 11.20 13.02 4.13
C PHE A 167 11.30 14.09 5.21
N HIS A 168 10.73 15.27 4.96
CA HIS A 168 10.51 16.27 6.02
C HIS A 168 9.12 16.14 6.63
N PHE A 169 8.14 15.67 5.85
CA PHE A 169 6.77 15.54 6.32
C PHE A 169 6.39 14.09 6.57
N PHE A 170 5.89 13.82 7.79
CA PHE A 170 5.40 12.49 8.17
C PHE A 170 4.30 11.97 7.24
N PHE A 171 3.39 12.83 6.78
CA PHE A 171 2.28 12.39 5.93
C PHE A 171 2.75 11.89 4.55
N LEU A 172 3.83 12.44 3.99
CA LEU A 172 4.40 11.96 2.73
C LEU A 172 5.10 10.62 2.94
N ARG A 173 5.88 10.50 4.02
CA ARG A 173 6.54 9.25 4.38
C ARG A 173 5.52 8.12 4.54
N LYS A 174 4.43 8.37 5.27
CA LYS A 174 3.31 7.43 5.48
C LYS A 174 2.62 7.04 4.18
N LEU A 175 2.36 8.02 3.31
CA LEU A 175 1.83 7.76 1.98
C LEU A 175 2.69 6.72 1.23
N PHE A 176 4.02 6.86 1.24
CA PHE A 176 4.89 5.93 0.54
C PHE A 176 5.03 4.57 1.22
N PHE A 177 4.94 4.47 2.56
CA PHE A 177 4.86 3.17 3.22
C PHE A 177 3.65 2.36 2.78
N VAL A 178 2.50 3.01 2.57
CA VAL A 178 1.26 2.35 2.15
C VAL A 178 1.24 2.12 0.64
N LYS A 179 1.61 3.13 -0.15
CA LYS A 179 1.59 3.07 -1.61
C LYS A 179 2.46 1.95 -2.16
N GLU A 180 3.64 1.77 -1.58
CA GLU A 180 4.65 0.84 -2.10
C GLU A 180 4.54 -0.56 -1.50
N ALA A 181 3.74 -0.76 -0.45
CA ALA A 181 3.64 -2.04 0.23
C ALA A 181 2.71 -3.02 -0.50
N ASP A 182 3.25 -4.19 -0.83
CA ASP A 182 2.51 -5.41 -1.17
C ASP A 182 2.28 -6.29 0.07
N ALA A 183 2.95 -6.02 1.18
CA ALA A 183 2.69 -6.68 2.45
C ALA A 183 3.20 -5.82 3.61
N LEU A 184 2.64 -6.05 4.79
CA LEU A 184 3.14 -5.44 6.02
C LEU A 184 3.46 -6.49 7.05
N VAL A 185 4.61 -6.36 7.70
CA VAL A 185 5.01 -7.19 8.84
C VAL A 185 5.29 -6.29 10.03
N LEU A 186 4.50 -6.46 11.08
CA LEU A 186 4.52 -5.66 12.28
C LEU A 186 5.17 -6.49 13.40
N LEU A 187 6.37 -6.10 13.83
CA LEU A 187 7.02 -6.65 15.01
C LEU A 187 6.73 -5.76 16.25
N PRO A 188 6.94 -6.26 17.48
CA PRO A 188 6.72 -5.48 18.69
C PRO A 188 7.44 -4.13 18.67
N GLY A 189 6.71 -3.10 19.06
CA GLY A 189 7.08 -1.71 18.82
C GLY A 189 6.45 -0.71 19.77
N GLY A 190 6.85 0.55 19.64
CA GLY A 190 6.29 1.67 20.39
C GLY A 190 5.17 2.39 19.63
N PHE A 191 4.95 3.66 19.97
CA PHE A 191 3.91 4.47 19.33
C PHE A 191 4.05 4.59 17.82
N GLY A 192 5.28 4.69 17.28
CA GLY A 192 5.47 4.74 15.83
C GLY A 192 4.95 3.48 15.12
N THR A 193 5.21 2.30 15.69
CA THR A 193 4.71 1.04 15.12
C THR A 193 3.19 0.94 15.19
N LEU A 194 2.59 1.37 16.31
CA LEU A 194 1.13 1.36 16.47
C LEU A 194 0.43 2.41 15.59
N ASP A 195 1.06 3.57 15.40
CA ASP A 195 0.58 4.63 14.50
C ASP A 195 0.46 4.11 13.06
N GLU A 196 1.53 3.52 12.53
CA GLU A 196 1.54 2.92 11.18
C GLU A 196 0.58 1.73 11.06
N ALA A 197 0.53 0.86 12.07
CA ALA A 197 -0.38 -0.28 12.07
C ALA A 197 -1.85 0.15 12.00
N LEU A 198 -2.28 1.10 12.84
CA LEU A 198 -3.66 1.58 12.87
C LEU A 198 -4.03 2.37 11.62
N GLU A 199 -3.08 3.13 11.06
CA GLU A 199 -3.28 3.86 9.80
C GLU A 199 -3.56 2.90 8.64
N VAL A 200 -2.71 1.89 8.46
CA VAL A 200 -2.88 0.88 7.40
C VAL A 200 -4.20 0.13 7.55
N LEU A 201 -4.54 -0.30 8.77
CA LEU A 201 -5.80 -1.00 9.02
C LEU A 201 -7.00 -0.12 8.68
N THR A 202 -6.96 1.16 9.05
CA THR A 202 -8.02 2.13 8.71
C THR A 202 -8.13 2.33 7.20
N LEU A 203 -7.02 2.43 6.48
CA LEU A 203 -7.01 2.62 5.03
C LEU A 203 -7.54 1.39 4.28
N ILE A 204 -7.20 0.18 4.73
CA ILE A 204 -7.74 -1.08 4.16
C ILE A 204 -9.23 -1.20 4.50
N GLN A 205 -9.61 -1.00 5.76
CA GLN A 205 -11.01 -1.08 6.23
C GLN A 205 -11.94 -0.12 5.47
N THR A 206 -11.44 1.06 5.07
CA THR A 206 -12.21 2.08 4.35
C THR A 206 -12.08 1.98 2.83
N GLY A 207 -11.31 1.03 2.30
CA GLY A 207 -11.08 0.86 0.88
C GLY A 207 -10.24 1.96 0.23
N LYS A 208 -9.50 2.72 1.03
CA LYS A 208 -8.58 3.76 0.55
C LYS A 208 -7.20 3.22 0.19
N SER A 209 -6.89 2.00 0.62
CA SER A 209 -5.73 1.21 0.18
C SER A 209 -6.19 -0.16 -0.35
N PRO A 210 -5.47 -0.77 -1.32
CA PRO A 210 -5.67 -2.18 -1.67
C PRO A 210 -5.55 -3.09 -0.45
N ILE A 211 -6.18 -4.28 -0.51
CA ILE A 211 -5.96 -5.31 0.48
C ILE A 211 -4.60 -5.94 0.23
N VAL A 212 -3.79 -5.96 1.28
CA VAL A 212 -2.48 -6.62 1.34
C VAL A 212 -2.40 -7.45 2.61
N PRO A 213 -1.57 -8.50 2.68
CA PRO A 213 -1.36 -9.25 3.91
C PRO A 213 -0.73 -8.35 4.98
N VAL A 214 -1.38 -8.28 6.15
CA VAL A 214 -0.87 -7.59 7.34
C VAL A 214 -0.58 -8.64 8.41
N VAL A 215 0.71 -8.87 8.66
CA VAL A 215 1.18 -9.93 9.57
C VAL A 215 1.70 -9.33 10.86
N LEU A 216 1.12 -9.73 11.98
CA LEU A 216 1.58 -9.42 13.32
C LEU A 216 2.58 -10.49 13.73
N LEU A 217 3.88 -10.22 13.58
CA LEU A 217 4.93 -11.17 13.94
C LEU A 217 5.33 -10.95 15.40
N ASP A 218 5.07 -11.94 16.25
CA ASP A 218 5.61 -11.99 17.61
C ASP A 218 6.64 -13.12 17.74
N GLN A 219 7.33 -13.15 18.87
CA GLN A 219 8.14 -14.31 19.22
C GLN A 219 7.25 -15.49 19.59
N PRO A 220 7.76 -16.73 19.52
CA PRO A 220 7.11 -17.86 20.17
C PRO A 220 6.87 -17.58 21.66
N GLY A 221 5.61 -17.61 22.09
CA GLY A 221 5.20 -17.28 23.46
C GLY A 221 5.14 -15.78 23.79
N GLY A 222 5.46 -14.91 22.83
CA GLY A 222 5.30 -13.47 22.94
C GLY A 222 3.84 -13.06 23.21
N GLN A 223 3.66 -11.95 23.92
CA GLN A 223 2.35 -11.48 24.37
C GLN A 223 2.00 -10.09 23.83
N PHE A 224 2.87 -9.48 23.01
CA PHE A 224 2.63 -8.12 22.54
C PHE A 224 1.40 -8.09 21.65
N TRP A 225 1.40 -8.87 20.57
CA TRP A 225 0.28 -8.91 19.63
C TRP A 225 -0.94 -9.65 20.17
N PRO A 226 -0.81 -10.78 20.90
CA PRO A 226 -1.96 -11.39 21.58
C PRO A 226 -2.69 -10.42 22.51
N ALA A 227 -1.97 -9.67 23.36
CA ALA A 227 -2.61 -8.69 24.24
C ALA A 227 -3.25 -7.54 23.47
N THR A 228 -2.62 -7.07 22.38
CA THR A 228 -3.22 -6.07 21.49
C THR A 228 -4.50 -6.59 20.85
N LEU A 229 -4.50 -7.81 20.29
CA LEU A 229 -5.69 -8.41 19.66
C LEU A 229 -6.83 -8.63 20.68
N SER A 230 -6.52 -9.05 21.90
CA SER A 230 -7.49 -9.10 22.99
C SER A 230 -8.11 -7.73 23.26
N TYR A 231 -7.28 -6.68 23.35
CA TYR A 231 -7.78 -5.31 23.52
C TYR A 231 -8.67 -4.86 22.34
N LEU A 232 -8.25 -5.09 21.08
CA LEU A 232 -9.05 -4.73 19.91
C LEU A 232 -10.39 -5.48 19.90
N THR A 233 -10.41 -6.73 20.35
CA THR A 233 -11.64 -7.52 20.48
C THR A 233 -12.54 -6.94 21.57
N GLU A 234 -12.04 -6.84 22.80
CA GLU A 234 -12.84 -6.45 23.97
C GLU A 234 -13.28 -4.98 23.94
N GLN A 235 -12.44 -4.08 23.40
CA GLN A 235 -12.69 -2.64 23.47
C GLN A 235 -13.25 -2.06 22.18
N LEU A 236 -12.88 -2.60 21.01
CA LEU A 236 -13.36 -2.06 19.73
C LEU A 236 -14.47 -2.92 19.16
N GLN A 237 -14.26 -4.24 19.02
CA GLN A 237 -15.26 -5.12 18.42
C GLN A 237 -16.50 -5.27 19.31
N ASP A 238 -16.33 -5.61 20.59
CA ASP A 238 -17.47 -5.90 21.48
C ASP A 238 -18.32 -4.65 21.79
N ASN A 239 -17.72 -3.45 21.68
CA ASN A 239 -18.43 -2.18 21.77
C ASN A 239 -18.97 -1.68 20.40
N GLY A 240 -18.75 -2.42 19.31
CA GLY A 240 -19.29 -2.11 17.99
C GLY A 240 -18.59 -0.96 17.24
N TYR A 241 -17.35 -0.62 17.58
CA TYR A 241 -16.57 0.40 16.86
C TYR A 241 -15.93 -0.14 15.57
N ILE A 242 -15.74 -1.45 15.48
CA ILE A 242 -15.29 -2.16 14.27
C ILE A 242 -16.19 -3.38 14.04
N LEU A 243 -16.19 -3.91 12.82
CA LEU A 243 -16.84 -5.18 12.52
C LEU A 243 -15.97 -6.35 13.01
N PRO A 244 -16.55 -7.49 13.40
CA PRO A 244 -15.77 -8.68 13.75
C PRO A 244 -14.87 -9.18 12.62
N SER A 245 -15.28 -8.95 11.38
CA SER A 245 -14.50 -9.26 10.19
C SER A 245 -13.27 -8.36 10.03
N ASP A 246 -13.22 -7.16 10.59
CA ASP A 246 -12.07 -6.26 10.44
C ASP A 246 -10.80 -6.85 11.08
N LEU A 247 -10.94 -7.68 12.12
CA LEU A 247 -9.81 -8.41 12.70
C LEU A 247 -9.23 -9.47 11.75
N LYS A 248 -9.98 -9.89 10.72
CA LYS A 248 -9.51 -10.81 9.67
C LYS A 248 -8.53 -10.16 8.70
N LEU A 249 -8.41 -8.83 8.73
CA LEU A 249 -7.38 -8.10 7.97
C LEU A 249 -5.96 -8.41 8.46
N MET A 250 -5.82 -8.94 9.69
CA MET A 250 -4.54 -9.24 10.31
C MET A 250 -4.35 -10.73 10.51
N ARG A 251 -3.10 -11.18 10.38
CA ARG A 251 -2.67 -12.54 10.72
C ARG A 251 -1.62 -12.51 11.81
N LEU A 252 -1.87 -13.15 12.94
CA LEU A 252 -0.84 -13.39 13.96
C LEU A 252 0.09 -14.52 13.50
N ALA A 253 1.39 -14.30 13.59
CA ALA A 253 2.44 -15.26 13.29
C ALA A 253 3.47 -15.29 14.43
N HIS A 254 4.06 -16.45 14.67
CA HIS A 254 5.10 -16.65 15.70
C HIS A 254 6.46 -17.04 15.13
N SER A 255 6.56 -17.19 13.82
CA SER A 255 7.80 -17.58 13.13
C SER A 255 7.92 -16.88 11.78
N VAL A 256 9.15 -16.70 11.30
CA VAL A 256 9.41 -16.14 9.96
C VAL A 256 8.79 -17.01 8.86
N ALA A 257 8.81 -18.33 9.04
CA ALA A 257 8.18 -19.27 8.12
C ALA A 257 6.67 -19.01 7.95
N GLU A 258 5.95 -18.74 9.03
CA GLU A 258 4.51 -18.39 8.97
C GLU A 258 4.27 -17.06 8.24
N VAL A 259 5.16 -16.08 8.40
CA VAL A 259 5.06 -14.80 7.66
C VAL A 259 5.24 -15.04 6.16
N VAL A 260 6.27 -15.79 5.79
CA VAL A 260 6.55 -16.15 4.40
C VAL A 260 5.40 -16.95 3.79
N GLU A 261 4.86 -17.92 4.52
CA GLU A 261 3.71 -18.71 4.09
C GLU A 261 2.49 -17.82 3.84
N GLU A 262 2.17 -16.91 4.76
CA GLU A 262 1.03 -15.98 4.60
C GLU A 262 1.18 -15.11 3.35
N ILE A 263 2.35 -14.49 3.14
CA ILE A 263 2.58 -13.61 1.97
C ILE A 263 2.55 -14.41 0.67
N THR A 264 3.24 -15.55 0.61
CA THR A 264 3.31 -16.39 -0.61
C THR A 264 1.96 -17.01 -0.95
N ARG A 265 1.19 -17.43 0.06
CA ARG A 265 -0.17 -17.93 -0.13
C ARG A 265 -1.11 -16.83 -0.61
N PHE A 266 -1.04 -15.62 -0.02
CA PHE A 266 -1.88 -14.49 -0.43
C PHE A 266 -1.71 -14.15 -1.92
N TYR A 267 -0.52 -14.33 -2.48
CA TYR A 267 -0.23 -14.06 -3.89
C TYR A 267 -0.13 -15.31 -4.78
N SER A 268 -0.59 -16.47 -4.28
CA SER A 268 -0.51 -17.73 -5.03
C SER A 268 -1.47 -17.78 -6.22
N ASN A 269 -2.64 -17.16 -6.09
CA ASN A 269 -3.60 -17.01 -7.18
C ASN A 269 -4.10 -15.56 -7.33
N TYR A 270 -4.35 -14.85 -6.23
CA TYR A 270 -4.69 -13.42 -6.26
C TYR A 270 -3.50 -12.61 -6.79
N HIS A 271 -3.77 -11.74 -7.77
CA HIS A 271 -2.79 -10.82 -8.32
C HIS A 271 -3.01 -9.41 -7.76
N SER A 272 -4.19 -8.85 -8.03
CA SER A 272 -4.58 -7.49 -7.65
C SER A 272 -6.09 -7.33 -7.67
N SER A 273 -6.60 -6.19 -7.20
CA SER A 273 -8.00 -5.83 -7.31
C SER A 273 -8.18 -4.35 -7.62
N ARG A 274 -9.21 -4.01 -8.41
CA ARG A 274 -9.51 -2.62 -8.74
C ARG A 274 -11.01 -2.38 -8.93
N TRP A 275 -11.36 -1.10 -8.91
CA TRP A 275 -12.67 -0.62 -9.34
C TRP A 275 -12.65 -0.30 -10.83
N LEU A 276 -13.60 -0.86 -11.56
CA LEU A 276 -13.90 -0.58 -12.97
C LEU A 276 -15.30 -0.02 -13.04
N GLU A 277 -15.42 1.31 -13.09
CA GLU A 277 -16.69 2.01 -12.91
C GLU A 277 -17.38 1.55 -11.62
N ASP A 278 -18.54 0.89 -11.71
CA ASP A 278 -19.31 0.37 -10.59
C ASP A 278 -18.94 -1.09 -10.21
N LEU A 279 -18.14 -1.77 -11.03
CA LEU A 279 -17.72 -3.15 -10.81
C LEU A 279 -16.42 -3.23 -10.01
N PHE A 280 -16.38 -4.12 -9.03
CA PHE A 280 -15.14 -4.50 -8.37
C PHE A 280 -14.60 -5.76 -9.03
N VAL A 281 -13.33 -5.71 -9.41
CA VAL A 281 -12.66 -6.79 -10.13
C VAL A 281 -11.46 -7.27 -9.34
N ILE A 282 -11.43 -8.57 -9.06
CA ILE A 282 -10.26 -9.28 -8.57
C ILE A 282 -9.60 -9.97 -9.75
N ARG A 283 -8.32 -9.68 -9.99
CA ARG A 283 -7.49 -10.35 -10.98
C ARG A 283 -6.76 -11.54 -10.35
N MET A 284 -6.72 -12.64 -11.07
CA MET A 284 -6.19 -13.93 -10.62
C MET A 284 -5.32 -14.57 -11.70
N HIS A 285 -4.30 -15.31 -11.26
CA HIS A 285 -3.40 -16.06 -12.13
C HIS A 285 -4.05 -17.30 -12.75
N ARG A 286 -5.01 -17.90 -12.05
CA ARG A 286 -5.69 -19.13 -12.46
C ARG A 286 -7.20 -18.99 -12.30
N PRO A 287 -7.99 -19.57 -13.22
CA PRO A 287 -9.43 -19.62 -13.08
C PRO A 287 -9.86 -20.51 -11.90
N LEU A 288 -11.02 -20.19 -11.33
CA LEU A 288 -11.64 -20.97 -10.26
C LEU A 288 -12.55 -22.05 -10.86
N THR A 289 -12.71 -23.16 -10.14
CA THR A 289 -13.69 -24.20 -10.50
C THR A 289 -15.12 -23.69 -10.35
N GLU A 290 -16.06 -24.25 -11.13
CA GLU A 290 -17.49 -23.94 -11.00
C GLU A 290 -18.02 -24.20 -9.57
N GLN A 291 -17.54 -25.26 -8.93
CA GLN A 291 -17.88 -25.58 -7.54
C GLN A 291 -17.44 -24.47 -6.58
N CYS A 292 -16.23 -23.95 -6.75
CA CYS A 292 -15.75 -22.82 -5.95
C CYS A 292 -16.59 -21.56 -6.22
N LEU A 293 -16.93 -21.26 -7.48
CA LEU A 293 -17.76 -20.11 -7.81
C LEU A 293 -19.15 -20.20 -7.16
N HIS A 294 -19.77 -21.38 -7.17
CA HIS A 294 -21.03 -21.62 -6.44
C HIS A 294 -20.88 -21.41 -4.93
N GLN A 295 -19.79 -21.89 -4.34
CA GLN A 295 -19.48 -21.67 -2.93
C GLN A 295 -19.31 -20.17 -2.63
N ILE A 296 -18.59 -19.43 -3.48
CA ILE A 296 -18.36 -17.99 -3.32
C ILE A 296 -19.69 -17.24 -3.36
N SER A 297 -20.53 -17.51 -4.37
CA SER A 297 -21.82 -16.85 -4.54
C SER A 297 -22.77 -17.06 -3.36
N HIS A 298 -22.69 -18.19 -2.67
CA HIS A 298 -23.48 -18.43 -1.46
C HIS A 298 -22.81 -17.85 -0.20
N ALA A 299 -21.52 -18.14 0.00
CA ALA A 299 -20.81 -17.81 1.24
C ALA A 299 -20.46 -16.33 1.36
N PHE A 300 -20.38 -15.59 0.26
CA PHE A 300 -19.99 -14.17 0.20
C PHE A 300 -21.06 -13.28 -0.47
N ALA A 301 -22.32 -13.75 -0.50
CA ALA A 301 -23.45 -12.97 -1.02
C ALA A 301 -23.58 -11.61 -0.32
N ASP A 302 -23.13 -11.50 0.93
CA ASP A 302 -23.13 -10.26 1.71
C ASP A 302 -22.23 -9.15 1.14
N LEU A 303 -21.26 -9.50 0.27
CA LEU A 303 -20.40 -8.52 -0.40
C LEU A 303 -21.03 -7.91 -1.65
N CYS A 304 -21.99 -8.60 -2.27
CA CYS A 304 -22.58 -8.19 -3.54
C CYS A 304 -23.90 -7.45 -3.34
N THR A 305 -24.11 -6.33 -4.04
CA THR A 305 -25.39 -5.60 -4.01
C THR A 305 -26.50 -6.34 -4.77
N ASP A 306 -26.15 -7.10 -5.81
CA ASP A 306 -27.07 -7.87 -6.66
C ASP A 306 -26.92 -9.40 -6.51
N GLY A 307 -26.00 -9.85 -5.65
CA GLY A 307 -25.74 -11.25 -5.35
C GLY A 307 -25.00 -12.03 -6.45
N SER A 308 -24.46 -11.39 -7.48
CA SER A 308 -23.83 -12.10 -8.60
C SER A 308 -22.30 -11.92 -8.65
N PHE A 309 -21.60 -13.06 -8.73
CA PHE A 309 -20.18 -13.12 -9.06
C PHE A 309 -20.01 -13.69 -10.46
N GLN A 310 -19.18 -13.05 -11.28
CA GLN A 310 -18.94 -13.44 -12.66
C GLN A 310 -17.46 -13.71 -12.88
N LEU A 311 -17.14 -14.89 -13.37
CA LEU A 311 -15.82 -15.15 -13.93
C LEU A 311 -15.77 -14.58 -15.35
N GLN A 312 -14.76 -13.76 -15.59
CA GLN A 312 -14.46 -13.17 -16.89
C GLN A 312 -13.04 -13.57 -17.29
N GLY A 313 -12.85 -13.80 -18.60
CA GLY A 313 -11.55 -14.09 -19.16
C GLY A 313 -10.65 -12.84 -19.27
N PRO A 314 -9.59 -12.94 -20.09
CA PRO A 314 -8.79 -11.80 -20.52
C PRO A 314 -9.67 -10.66 -21.06
N CYS A 315 -9.32 -9.40 -20.77
CA CYS A 315 -10.09 -8.23 -21.17
C CYS A 315 -9.19 -7.19 -21.82
N ASP A 316 -9.50 -6.84 -23.08
CA ASP A 316 -8.70 -5.94 -23.91
C ASP A 316 -8.89 -4.45 -23.56
N SER A 317 -9.78 -4.11 -22.64
CA SER A 317 -10.10 -2.71 -22.29
C SER A 317 -9.06 -2.04 -21.38
N GLU A 318 -8.09 -2.80 -20.85
CA GLU A 318 -7.08 -2.33 -19.88
C GLU A 318 -5.78 -1.92 -20.59
N GLN A 319 -5.85 -0.90 -21.46
CA GLN A 319 -4.69 -0.38 -22.19
C GLN A 319 -3.61 0.23 -21.27
N ASP A 320 -3.98 0.55 -20.03
CA ASP A 320 -3.14 1.15 -18.99
C ASP A 320 -2.21 0.14 -18.28
N GLU A 321 -2.55 -1.15 -18.30
CA GLU A 321 -1.80 -2.23 -17.62
C GLU A 321 -1.70 -3.48 -18.53
N PRO A 322 -0.94 -3.41 -19.63
CA PRO A 322 -0.87 -4.48 -20.63
C PRO A 322 -0.42 -5.83 -20.08
N GLU A 323 0.38 -5.84 -19.01
CA GLU A 323 0.81 -7.05 -18.29
C GLU A 323 -0.33 -7.81 -17.60
N CYS A 324 -1.49 -7.17 -17.40
CA CYS A 324 -2.63 -7.76 -16.71
C CYS A 324 -3.72 -8.32 -17.65
N ILE A 325 -3.60 -8.14 -18.97
CA ILE A 325 -4.63 -8.50 -19.95
C ILE A 325 -5.02 -9.98 -19.82
N GLU A 326 -4.03 -10.87 -19.76
CA GLU A 326 -4.19 -12.33 -19.73
C GLU A 326 -4.74 -12.90 -18.41
N LEU A 327 -4.86 -12.09 -17.35
CA LEU A 327 -5.30 -12.58 -16.05
C LEU A 327 -6.79 -12.94 -16.05
N THR A 328 -7.16 -13.97 -15.28
CA THR A 328 -8.58 -14.28 -15.05
C THR A 328 -9.18 -13.28 -14.09
N ARG A 329 -10.47 -12.94 -14.26
CA ARG A 329 -11.16 -11.93 -13.46
C ARG A 329 -12.35 -12.51 -12.72
N LEU A 330 -12.50 -12.17 -11.45
CA LEU A 330 -13.75 -12.31 -10.69
C LEU A 330 -14.34 -10.92 -10.53
N ALA A 331 -15.42 -10.64 -11.25
CA ALA A 331 -16.11 -9.35 -11.26
C ALA A 331 -17.44 -9.45 -10.51
N PHE A 332 -17.73 -8.44 -9.68
CA PHE A 332 -18.99 -8.36 -8.93
C PHE A 332 -19.29 -6.93 -8.49
N ASN A 333 -20.57 -6.65 -8.24
CA ASN A 333 -21.02 -5.35 -7.72
C ASN A 333 -20.77 -5.28 -6.20
N PHE A 334 -19.53 -4.97 -5.83
CA PHE A 334 -19.14 -4.87 -4.43
C PHE A 334 -19.84 -3.70 -3.75
N ASN A 335 -20.43 -3.94 -2.58
CA ASN A 335 -21.12 -2.90 -1.82
C ASN A 335 -20.18 -1.86 -1.17
N GLY A 336 -18.86 -2.02 -1.33
CA GLY A 336 -17.84 -1.11 -0.81
C GLY A 336 -17.69 -1.14 0.71
N ARG A 337 -18.24 -2.17 1.37
CA ARG A 337 -18.22 -2.34 2.83
C ARG A 337 -17.57 -3.68 3.19
N ASN A 338 -17.13 -3.78 4.44
CA ASN A 338 -16.67 -5.03 5.03
C ASN A 338 -15.44 -5.66 4.32
N TYR A 339 -14.34 -4.91 4.29
CA TYR A 339 -13.08 -5.35 3.68
C TYR A 339 -12.47 -6.57 4.38
N GLY A 340 -12.80 -6.81 5.65
CA GLY A 340 -12.46 -8.05 6.35
C GLY A 340 -13.05 -9.30 5.70
N ARG A 341 -14.32 -9.24 5.26
CA ARG A 341 -14.96 -10.32 4.50
C ARG A 341 -14.38 -10.45 3.08
N LEU A 342 -14.02 -9.33 2.46
CA LEU A 342 -13.30 -9.36 1.18
C LEU A 342 -11.91 -10.03 1.32
N ARG A 343 -11.22 -9.81 2.44
CA ARG A 343 -9.97 -10.51 2.78
C ARG A 343 -10.21 -12.02 2.93
N GLU A 344 -11.30 -12.46 3.55
CA GLU A 344 -11.65 -13.89 3.61
C GLU A 344 -11.98 -14.48 2.23
N LEU A 345 -12.60 -13.71 1.32
CA LEU A 345 -12.81 -14.14 -0.07
C LEU A 345 -11.46 -14.37 -0.78
N ILE A 346 -10.49 -13.47 -0.57
CA ILE A 346 -9.12 -13.63 -1.10
C ILE A 346 -8.46 -14.91 -0.56
N ASP A 347 -8.67 -15.28 0.71
CA ASP A 347 -8.19 -16.57 1.23
C ASP A 347 -8.76 -17.76 0.47
N VAL A 348 -10.06 -17.73 0.15
CA VAL A 348 -10.72 -18.79 -0.61
C VAL A 348 -10.14 -18.86 -2.03
N ILE A 349 -10.00 -17.73 -2.71
CA ILE A 349 -9.41 -17.65 -4.06
C ILE A 349 -8.01 -18.27 -4.12
N ASN A 350 -7.24 -18.16 -3.03
CA ASN A 350 -5.89 -18.66 -2.90
C ASN A 350 -5.78 -20.12 -2.42
N GLN A 351 -6.88 -20.87 -2.29
CA GLN A 351 -6.81 -22.29 -1.94
C GLN A 351 -6.57 -23.15 -3.20
N PRO A 352 -5.48 -23.95 -3.26
CA PRO A 352 -5.16 -24.76 -4.43
C PRO A 352 -6.27 -25.71 -4.90
N ALA A 353 -7.07 -26.22 -3.96
CA ALA A 353 -8.21 -27.10 -4.26
C ALA A 353 -9.34 -26.43 -5.06
N HIS A 354 -9.31 -25.10 -5.19
CA HIS A 354 -10.33 -24.32 -5.88
C HIS A 354 -9.95 -23.91 -7.29
N TRP A 355 -8.72 -24.16 -7.72
CA TRP A 355 -8.23 -23.77 -9.04
C TRP A 355 -8.64 -24.81 -10.09
N LEU A 356 -8.98 -24.34 -11.29
CA LEU A 356 -9.03 -25.22 -12.45
C LEU A 356 -7.58 -25.68 -12.72
N ASN A 357 -7.34 -26.98 -12.79
CA ASN A 357 -6.05 -27.50 -13.24
C ASN A 357 -5.98 -27.35 -14.76
N ASP A 358 -4.80 -26.94 -15.26
CA ASP A 358 -4.50 -26.92 -16.69
C ASP A 358 -4.59 -28.30 -17.35
#